data_AF-A0A1V2Z9Y3-F1
#
_entry.id   AF-A0A1V2Z9Y3-F1
#
_cell.length_a   1.000
_cell.length_b   1.000
_cell.length_c   1.000
_cell.angle_alpha   90.00
_cell.angle_beta   90.00
_cell.angle_gamma   90.00
#
_symmetry.space_group_name_H-M   'P 1'
#
loop_
_entity.id
_entity.type
_entity.pdbx_description
1 polymer ?
#
loop_
_entity_poly.entity_id
_entity_poly.type
_entity_poly.pdbx_seq_one_letter_code
_entity_poly.pdbx_strand_id
1 'polypeptide(L)'
;AASTLASLRSAYAEAGRRHGDLAAEHSALVSRRFAGFAGELATALVPGEPCPVCGARDHPRPAEHGDLAPVSTEDLDRARAAVEAAARGMDRARDRESTAALALAALEERAGADTPDSLDLALIEAHERVSAARAAASRCEGLRSERAVLRRRLDELTALRESARTENDRLTREATIAAEALRTLLERVEAQRDGADSIAVRVAELTERRGVADALVAAEDLLVARTRAADEAQEHLESVLAERGFASAASAEAAALTAGERARAEAVVAEHERRRSAVDAVLAEPELQGLPATPADLVGAEETARVASSRRDEARSRLSVLEHRASRLAELAALAESRLRSLEGRLRRHEELRALAETIDGRGQNTRRMDLEAFALAGRLEEIVGAANLRLGAMTSGRYSLLHDDSLAYRNASSGLGIEVLDAFTGVRRQPASLSGGETFLASLALALGLADVVTMQSGGITLETMFIDEGFGSLDAETLETALGTLDSLRSGGRTIGLISHVDAMRERIPIGLRVVVGDRGDSGLRTD
;
A
#
# COMPACT_ATOMS: atom_id res chain seq x y z
N ALA A 1 61.75 -22.81 27.08
CA ALA A 1 62.05 -21.43 27.53
C ALA A 1 62.98 -21.43 28.74
N ALA A 2 62.61 -22.03 29.88
CA ALA A 2 63.47 -22.11 31.07
C ALA A 2 64.81 -22.84 30.84
N SER A 3 64.82 -23.96 30.11
CA SER A 3 66.06 -24.66 29.74
C SER A 3 66.99 -23.82 28.83
N THR A 4 66.40 -23.02 27.95
CA THR A 4 67.10 -22.11 27.05
C THR A 4 67.76 -20.97 27.83
N LEU A 5 67.07 -20.40 28.83
CA LEU A 5 67.62 -19.35 29.69
C LEU A 5 68.78 -19.85 30.55
N ALA A 6 68.70 -21.08 31.09
CA ALA A 6 69.79 -21.69 31.85
C ALA A 6 71.08 -21.83 31.02
N SER A 7 70.95 -22.23 29.75
CA SER A 7 72.08 -22.32 28.81
C SER A 7 72.70 -20.94 28.53
N LEU A 8 71.88 -19.91 28.31
CA LEU A 8 72.33 -18.54 28.04
C LEU A 8 73.01 -17.89 29.26
N ARG A 9 72.54 -18.15 30.48
CA ARG A 9 73.21 -17.72 31.72
C ARG A 9 74.60 -18.33 31.87
N SER A 10 74.74 -19.62 31.55
CA SER A 10 76.04 -20.28 31.55
C SER A 10 76.99 -19.64 30.54
N ALA A 11 76.50 -19.37 29.32
CA ALA A 11 77.28 -18.72 28.26
C ALA A 11 77.71 -17.28 28.62
N TYR A 12 76.85 -16.50 29.28
CA TYR A 12 77.21 -15.17 29.79
C TYR A 12 78.28 -15.24 30.88
N ALA A 13 78.14 -16.16 31.84
CA ALA A 13 79.15 -16.36 32.89
C ALA A 13 80.52 -16.77 32.32
N GLU A 14 80.53 -17.61 31.28
CA GLU A 14 81.76 -18.02 30.59
C GLU A 14 82.41 -16.88 29.78
N ALA A 15 81.60 -16.08 29.08
CA ALA A 15 82.07 -14.88 28.38
C ALA A 15 82.65 -13.84 29.36
N GLY A 16 82.04 -13.68 30.54
CA GLY A 16 82.54 -12.82 31.61
C GLY A 16 83.88 -13.27 32.18
N ARG A 17 84.07 -14.58 32.42
CA ARG A 17 85.37 -15.14 32.83
C ARG A 17 86.44 -14.87 31.79
N ARG A 18 86.16 -15.17 30.53
CA ARG A 18 87.09 -14.96 29.40
C ARG A 18 87.50 -13.49 29.23
N HIS A 19 86.55 -12.56 29.39
CA HIS A 19 86.86 -11.12 29.39
C HIS A 19 87.77 -10.74 30.58
N GLY A 20 87.49 -11.24 31.78
CA GLY A 20 88.31 -11.01 32.97
C GLY A 20 89.75 -11.52 32.82
N ASP A 21 89.92 -12.74 32.28
CA ASP A 21 91.24 -13.34 32.06
C ASP A 21 92.07 -12.51 31.06
N LEU A 22 91.48 -12.11 29.93
CA LEU A 22 92.14 -11.28 28.92
C LEU A 22 92.45 -9.87 29.43
N ALA A 23 91.58 -9.30 30.27
CA ALA A 23 91.82 -7.99 30.88
C ALA A 23 92.99 -8.04 31.88
N ALA A 24 93.11 -9.13 32.64
CA ALA A 24 94.24 -9.38 33.52
C ALA A 24 95.54 -9.56 32.73
N GLU A 25 95.51 -10.29 31.61
CA GLU A 25 96.65 -10.48 30.72
C GLU A 25 97.12 -9.16 30.08
N HIS A 26 96.18 -8.34 29.58
CA HIS A 26 96.49 -7.00 29.06
C HIS A 26 97.10 -6.10 30.14
N SER A 27 96.55 -6.10 31.36
CA SER A 27 97.11 -5.34 32.49
C SER A 27 98.52 -5.78 32.87
N ALA A 28 98.79 -7.10 32.82
CA ALA A 28 100.11 -7.66 33.04
C ALA A 28 101.11 -7.24 31.95
N LEU A 29 100.69 -7.22 30.67
CA LEU A 29 101.51 -6.75 29.55
C LEU A 29 101.81 -5.24 29.63
N VAL A 30 100.82 -4.43 29.99
CA VAL A 30 101.00 -2.99 30.24
C VAL A 30 102.02 -2.75 31.35
N SER A 31 101.86 -3.46 32.48
CA SER A 31 102.79 -3.36 33.62
C SER A 31 104.22 -3.78 33.24
N ARG A 32 104.36 -4.87 32.46
CA ARG A 32 105.65 -5.32 31.94
C ARG A 32 106.30 -4.32 30.99
N ARG A 33 105.51 -3.67 30.13
CA ARG A 33 106.04 -2.63 29.23
C ARG A 33 106.55 -1.42 30.01
N PHE A 34 105.80 -0.93 30.99
CA PHE A 34 106.26 0.17 31.83
C PHE A 34 107.56 -0.17 32.58
N ALA A 35 107.70 -1.42 33.05
CA ALA A 35 108.92 -1.88 33.71
C ALA A 35 110.14 -1.94 32.76
N GLY A 36 109.95 -2.27 31.49
CA GLY A 36 111.02 -2.34 30.47
C GLY A 36 111.34 -1.02 29.76
N PHE A 37 110.47 -0.02 29.86
CA PHE A 37 110.54 1.23 29.07
C PHE A 37 111.81 2.05 29.30
N ALA A 38 112.34 2.02 30.53
CA ALA A 38 113.58 2.71 30.87
C ALA A 38 114.81 2.12 30.14
N GLY A 39 114.83 0.79 29.91
CA GLY A 39 115.88 0.12 29.15
C GLY A 39 115.79 0.41 27.64
N GLU A 40 114.56 0.51 27.10
CA GLU A 40 114.31 0.83 25.68
C GLU A 40 114.76 2.26 25.32
N LEU A 41 114.49 3.22 26.20
CA LEU A 41 114.97 4.60 26.03
C LEU A 41 116.50 4.71 26.15
N ALA A 42 117.13 3.87 26.98
CA ALA A 42 118.57 3.84 27.14
C ALA A 42 119.29 3.32 25.87
N THR A 43 118.69 2.38 25.12
CA THR A 43 119.23 1.90 23.83
C THR A 43 119.23 2.95 22.71
N ALA A 44 118.40 3.99 22.82
CA ALA A 44 118.33 5.09 21.85
C ALA A 44 119.28 6.26 22.16
N LEU A 45 120.10 6.16 23.22
CA LEU A 45 121.06 7.19 23.60
C LEU A 45 122.30 7.16 22.68
N VAL A 46 122.55 8.26 21.97
CA VAL A 46 123.76 8.46 21.17
C VAL A 46 124.76 9.29 21.99
N PRO A 47 126.02 8.82 22.18
CA PRO A 47 127.02 9.55 22.95
C PRO A 47 127.25 10.97 22.41
N GLY A 48 127.05 11.98 23.26
CA GLY A 48 127.29 13.39 22.93
C GLY A 48 126.06 14.20 22.50
N GLU A 49 124.95 13.53 22.13
CA GLU A 49 123.66 14.19 21.86
C GLU A 49 122.82 14.36 23.14
N PRO A 50 122.02 15.43 23.26
CA PRO A 50 121.15 15.62 24.41
C PRO A 50 120.04 14.57 24.44
N CYS A 51 119.90 13.85 25.56
CA CYS A 51 118.84 12.86 25.75
C CYS A 51 117.44 13.49 25.57
N PRO A 52 116.53 12.86 24.83
CA PRO A 52 115.20 13.41 24.55
C PRO A 52 114.27 13.48 25.77
N VAL A 53 114.61 12.83 26.89
CA VAL A 53 113.79 12.84 28.11
C VAL A 53 114.26 13.89 29.12
N CYS A 54 115.58 14.02 29.33
CA CYS A 54 116.15 14.89 30.37
C CYS A 54 117.16 15.94 29.88
N GLY A 55 117.60 15.89 28.60
CA GLY A 55 118.50 16.85 27.98
C GLY A 55 120.00 16.68 28.27
N ALA A 56 120.41 15.72 29.11
CA ALA A 56 121.81 15.46 29.44
C ALA A 56 122.57 14.74 28.30
N ARG A 57 123.87 15.04 28.14
CA ARG A 57 124.74 14.51 27.07
C ARG A 57 125.57 13.28 27.47
N ASP A 58 125.55 12.90 28.74
CA ASP A 58 126.34 11.79 29.29
C ASP A 58 125.52 10.98 30.30
N HIS A 59 125.59 9.65 30.20
CA HIS A 59 124.83 8.68 31.01
C HIS A 59 125.76 7.55 31.45
N PRO A 60 126.38 7.62 32.65
CA PRO A 60 127.42 6.68 33.08
C PRO A 60 126.88 5.30 33.52
N ARG A 61 125.57 5.17 33.74
CA ARG A 61 124.86 3.90 33.98
C ARG A 61 123.52 3.91 33.24
N PRO A 62 123.51 3.65 31.93
CA PRO A 62 122.27 3.44 31.20
C PRO A 62 121.50 2.26 31.81
N ALA A 63 120.16 2.35 31.85
CA ALA A 63 119.34 1.25 32.35
C ALA A 63 119.46 0.06 31.39
N GLU A 64 119.74 -1.13 31.92
CA GLU A 64 119.80 -2.36 31.14
C GLU A 64 118.39 -2.94 30.96
N HIS A 65 118.12 -3.54 29.80
CA HIS A 65 116.99 -4.45 29.68
C HIS A 65 117.32 -5.67 30.56
N GLY A 66 116.65 -5.81 31.71
CA GLY A 66 116.71 -7.07 32.47
C GLY A 66 116.16 -8.24 31.65
N ASP A 67 116.10 -9.44 32.24
CA ASP A 67 115.64 -10.70 31.60
C ASP A 67 114.16 -10.71 31.11
N LEU A 68 113.50 -9.56 31.07
CA LEU A 68 112.13 -9.41 30.60
C LEU A 68 112.11 -9.17 29.08
N ALA A 69 111.51 -10.11 28.34
CA ALA A 69 111.31 -9.94 26.90
C ALA A 69 110.57 -8.62 26.60
N PRO A 70 111.07 -7.80 25.65
CA PRO A 70 110.47 -6.51 25.33
C PRO A 70 109.05 -6.68 24.79
N VAL A 71 108.12 -5.86 25.30
CA VAL A 71 106.71 -5.86 24.90
C VAL A 71 106.50 -4.75 23.88
N SER A 72 106.17 -5.13 22.64
CA SER A 72 105.99 -4.17 21.55
C SER A 72 104.67 -3.38 21.67
N THR A 73 104.50 -2.32 20.87
CA THR A 73 103.18 -1.69 20.65
C THR A 73 102.18 -2.66 20.07
N GLU A 74 102.63 -3.54 19.18
CA GLU A 74 101.78 -4.53 18.55
C GLU A 74 101.23 -5.56 19.54
N ASP A 75 102.01 -5.95 20.56
CA ASP A 75 101.56 -6.86 21.62
C ASP A 75 100.49 -6.24 22.52
N LEU A 76 100.63 -4.95 22.85
CA LEU A 76 99.61 -4.21 23.60
C LEU A 76 98.34 -4.00 22.78
N ASP A 77 98.47 -3.63 21.51
CA ASP A 77 97.32 -3.43 20.62
C ASP A 77 96.57 -4.75 20.40
N ARG A 78 97.30 -5.88 20.26
CA ARG A 78 96.70 -7.22 20.16
C ARG A 78 95.98 -7.63 21.43
N ALA A 79 96.58 -7.41 22.59
CA ALA A 79 95.95 -7.71 23.88
C ALA A 79 94.74 -6.81 24.15
N ARG A 80 94.83 -5.51 23.83
CA ARG A 80 93.71 -4.57 23.91
C ARG A 80 92.57 -4.98 22.98
N ALA A 81 92.88 -5.31 21.73
CA ALA A 81 91.88 -5.78 20.76
C ALA A 81 91.21 -7.08 21.23
N ALA A 82 91.96 -7.98 21.88
CA ALA A 82 91.41 -9.21 22.47
C ALA A 82 90.47 -8.92 23.64
N VAL A 83 90.81 -7.98 24.53
CA VAL A 83 89.93 -7.50 25.62
C VAL A 83 88.66 -6.87 25.05
N GLU A 84 88.79 -5.95 24.09
CA GLU A 84 87.64 -5.30 23.46
C GLU A 84 86.74 -6.30 22.70
N ALA A 85 87.32 -7.32 22.07
CA ALA A 85 86.56 -8.40 21.43
C ALA A 85 85.83 -9.28 22.45
N ALA A 86 86.48 -9.59 23.57
CA ALA A 86 85.87 -10.34 24.66
C ALA A 86 84.75 -9.54 25.37
N ALA A 87 84.93 -8.23 25.54
CA ALA A 87 83.90 -7.33 26.07
C ALA A 87 82.66 -7.33 25.17
N ARG A 88 82.84 -7.16 23.85
CA ARG A 88 81.74 -7.28 22.87
C ARG A 88 81.07 -8.66 22.89
N GLY A 89 81.84 -9.73 23.14
CA GLY A 89 81.31 -11.09 23.30
C GLY A 89 80.45 -11.24 24.56
N MET A 90 80.90 -10.67 25.67
CA MET A 90 80.18 -10.64 26.95
C MET A 90 78.88 -9.84 26.84
N ASP A 91 78.92 -8.65 26.25
CA ASP A 91 77.72 -7.81 26.06
C ASP A 91 76.65 -8.52 25.22
N ARG A 92 77.05 -9.16 24.11
CA ARG A 92 76.12 -9.97 23.30
C ARG A 92 75.52 -11.15 24.07
N ALA A 93 76.29 -11.79 24.94
CA ALA A 93 75.78 -12.88 25.77
C ALA A 93 74.81 -12.37 26.83
N ARG A 94 75.08 -11.18 27.41
CA ARG A 94 74.21 -10.49 28.35
C ARG A 94 72.87 -10.11 27.72
N ASP A 95 72.90 -9.52 26.54
CA ASP A 95 71.68 -9.09 25.83
C ASP A 95 70.77 -10.27 25.50
N ARG A 96 71.37 -11.40 25.06
CA ARG A 96 70.64 -12.64 24.77
C ARG A 96 70.01 -13.26 26.03
N GLU A 97 70.75 -13.28 27.14
CA GLU A 97 70.23 -13.76 28.43
C GLU A 97 69.09 -12.88 28.91
N SER A 98 69.25 -11.56 28.88
CA SER A 98 68.23 -10.59 29.30
C SER A 98 66.97 -10.67 28.45
N THR A 99 67.11 -10.79 27.12
CA THR A 99 65.97 -10.95 26.21
C THR A 99 65.21 -12.24 26.49
N ALA A 100 65.92 -13.35 26.71
CA ALA A 100 65.32 -14.63 27.04
C ALA A 100 64.65 -14.61 28.42
N ALA A 101 65.20 -13.89 29.40
CA ALA A 101 64.62 -13.71 30.72
C ALA A 101 63.31 -12.91 30.66
N LEU A 102 63.28 -11.80 29.92
CA LEU A 102 62.07 -11.01 29.70
C LEU A 102 60.99 -11.80 28.96
N ALA A 103 61.37 -12.58 27.95
CA ALA A 103 60.43 -13.44 27.22
C ALA A 103 59.85 -14.55 28.12
N LEU A 104 60.65 -15.13 29.01
CA LEU A 104 60.17 -16.12 29.97
C LEU A 104 59.21 -15.47 30.98
N ALA A 105 59.56 -14.31 31.54
CA ALA A 105 58.69 -13.57 32.47
C ALA A 105 57.35 -13.19 31.83
N ALA A 106 57.34 -12.73 30.56
CA ALA A 106 56.11 -12.42 29.83
C ALA A 106 55.24 -13.68 29.56
N LEU A 107 55.87 -14.84 29.36
CA LEU A 107 55.15 -16.10 29.22
C LEU A 107 54.58 -16.60 30.55
N GLU A 108 55.34 -16.44 31.65
CA GLU A 108 54.88 -16.78 33.01
C GLU A 108 53.74 -15.86 33.46
N GLU A 109 53.82 -14.56 33.18
CA GLU A 109 52.74 -13.60 33.46
C GLU A 109 51.47 -13.91 32.65
N ARG A 110 51.61 -14.27 31.37
CA ARG A 110 50.47 -14.66 30.51
C ARG A 110 49.86 -16.00 30.89
N ALA A 111 50.67 -16.96 31.35
CA ALA A 111 50.18 -18.25 31.83
C ALA A 111 49.58 -18.14 33.25
N GLY A 112 49.99 -17.15 34.04
CA GLY A 112 49.47 -16.95 35.39
C GLY A 112 49.70 -18.16 36.30
N ALA A 113 48.68 -18.57 37.05
CA ALA A 113 48.69 -19.79 37.86
C ALA A 113 48.14 -21.03 37.11
N ASP A 114 47.82 -20.88 35.82
CA ASP A 114 47.14 -21.90 35.05
C ASP A 114 48.14 -22.95 34.56
N THR A 115 47.86 -24.21 34.86
CA THR A 115 48.61 -25.35 34.34
C THR A 115 48.11 -25.71 32.93
N PRO A 116 48.92 -26.40 32.10
CA PRO A 116 48.48 -26.91 30.80
C PRO A 116 47.15 -27.67 30.87
N ASP A 117 46.99 -28.52 31.89
CA ASP A 117 45.76 -29.28 32.12
C ASP A 117 44.55 -28.38 32.43
N SER A 118 44.75 -27.28 33.17
CA SER A 118 43.68 -26.32 33.47
C SER A 118 43.26 -25.50 32.24
N LEU A 119 44.20 -25.19 31.34
CA LEU A 119 43.92 -24.50 30.09
C LEU A 119 43.21 -25.42 29.10
N ASP A 120 43.57 -26.70 29.03
CA ASP A 120 42.88 -27.68 28.20
C ASP A 120 41.44 -27.91 28.70
N LEU A 121 41.23 -27.97 30.03
CA LEU A 121 39.89 -28.05 30.60
C LEU A 121 39.07 -26.79 30.29
N ALA A 122 39.67 -25.61 30.42
CA ALA A 122 39.01 -24.34 30.09
C ALA A 122 38.64 -24.25 28.59
N LEU A 123 39.47 -24.82 27.72
CA LEU A 123 39.20 -24.89 26.28
C LEU A 123 38.03 -25.84 25.97
N ILE A 124 37.96 -27.00 26.63
CA ILE A 124 36.84 -27.93 26.51
C ILE A 124 35.54 -27.25 26.97
N GLU A 125 35.55 -26.63 28.15
CA GLU A 125 34.38 -25.90 28.66
C GLU A 125 33.94 -24.77 27.72
N ALA A 126 34.90 -24.01 27.17
CA ALA A 126 34.61 -22.94 26.21
C ALA A 126 33.96 -23.49 24.93
N HIS A 127 34.47 -24.60 24.40
CA HIS A 127 33.87 -25.26 23.24
C HIS A 127 32.47 -25.78 23.52
N GLU A 128 32.24 -26.39 24.70
CA GLU A 128 30.92 -26.83 25.12
C GLU A 128 29.95 -25.64 25.21
N ARG A 129 30.35 -24.54 25.85
CA ARG A 129 29.54 -23.32 25.93
C ARG A 129 29.21 -22.73 24.55
N VAL A 130 30.18 -22.70 23.63
CA VAL A 130 29.95 -22.22 22.26
C VAL A 130 28.99 -23.13 21.51
N SER A 131 29.13 -24.46 21.65
CA SER A 131 28.23 -25.42 21.01
C SER A 131 26.80 -25.29 21.55
N ALA A 132 26.63 -25.13 22.86
CA ALA A 132 25.34 -24.91 23.51
C ALA A 132 24.72 -23.59 23.07
N ALA A 133 25.50 -22.51 22.98
CA ALA A 133 25.05 -21.21 22.49
C ALA A 133 24.58 -21.27 21.03
N ARG A 134 25.31 -21.98 20.16
CA ARG A 134 24.93 -22.20 18.75
C ARG A 134 23.64 -23.01 18.64
N ALA A 135 23.49 -24.07 19.43
CA ALA A 135 22.26 -24.86 19.45
C ALA A 135 21.06 -24.05 19.94
N ALA A 136 21.24 -23.21 20.96
CA ALA A 136 20.21 -22.30 21.44
C ALA A 136 19.83 -21.25 20.40
N ALA A 137 20.81 -20.65 19.71
CA ALA A 137 20.57 -19.68 18.64
C ALA A 137 19.74 -20.28 17.49
N SER A 138 20.12 -21.48 17.02
CA SER A 138 19.36 -22.20 15.98
C SER A 138 17.93 -22.52 16.43
N ARG A 139 17.73 -22.91 17.69
CA ARG A 139 16.39 -23.14 18.25
C ARG A 139 15.57 -21.84 18.30
N CYS A 140 16.18 -20.72 18.68
CA CYS A 140 15.51 -19.42 18.67
C CYS A 140 15.09 -18.99 17.25
N GLU A 141 15.91 -19.25 16.24
CA GLU A 141 15.54 -19.00 14.84
C GLU A 141 14.36 -19.87 14.39
N GLY A 142 14.39 -21.17 14.73
CA GLY A 142 13.28 -22.09 14.46
C GLY A 142 11.96 -21.60 15.08
N LEU A 143 11.98 -21.25 16.36
CA LEU A 143 10.81 -20.73 17.07
C LEU A 143 10.34 -19.37 16.54
N ARG A 144 11.25 -18.49 16.09
CA ARG A 144 10.88 -17.21 15.46
C ARG A 144 10.17 -17.44 14.13
N SER A 145 10.64 -18.39 13.33
CA SER A 145 10.00 -18.78 12.07
C SER A 145 8.61 -19.37 12.31
N GLU A 146 8.49 -20.31 13.27
CA GLU A 146 7.22 -20.91 13.65
C GLU A 146 6.21 -19.86 14.15
N ARG A 147 6.66 -18.93 15.00
CA ARG A 147 5.84 -17.81 15.47
C ARG A 147 5.37 -16.92 14.30
N ALA A 148 6.22 -16.67 13.30
CA ALA A 148 5.83 -15.87 12.14
C ALA A 148 4.75 -16.59 11.30
N VAL A 149 4.89 -17.91 11.11
CA VAL A 149 3.87 -18.74 10.43
C VAL A 149 2.55 -18.73 11.18
N LEU A 150 2.58 -18.96 12.50
CA LEU A 150 1.38 -18.95 13.34
C LEU A 150 0.69 -17.59 13.34
N ARG A 151 1.47 -16.49 13.35
CA ARG A 151 0.91 -15.13 13.32
C ARG A 151 0.22 -14.84 11.98
N ARG A 152 0.85 -15.22 10.86
CA ARG A 152 0.21 -15.13 9.54
C ARG A 152 -1.09 -15.93 9.49
N ARG A 153 -1.10 -17.13 10.07
CA ARG A 153 -2.31 -17.96 10.12
C ARG A 153 -3.41 -17.34 11.00
N LEU A 154 -3.05 -16.69 12.10
CA LEU A 154 -3.98 -15.95 12.95
C LEU A 154 -4.60 -14.78 12.19
N ASP A 155 -3.79 -14.02 11.45
CA ASP A 155 -4.24 -12.88 10.67
C ASP A 155 -5.21 -13.33 9.55
N GLU A 156 -4.88 -14.42 8.85
CA GLU A 156 -5.77 -15.06 7.85
C GLU A 156 -7.11 -15.49 8.46
N LEU A 157 -7.10 -16.17 9.61
CA LEU A 157 -8.31 -16.63 10.28
C LEU A 157 -9.16 -15.47 10.81
N THR A 158 -8.51 -14.40 11.28
CA THR A 158 -9.19 -13.18 11.73
C THR A 158 -9.92 -12.51 10.58
N ALA A 159 -9.24 -12.35 9.44
CA ALA A 159 -9.84 -11.78 8.23
C ALA A 159 -11.01 -12.61 7.71
N LEU A 160 -10.88 -13.95 7.71
CA LEU A 160 -11.96 -14.85 7.31
C LEU A 160 -13.18 -14.74 8.24
N ARG A 161 -12.94 -14.63 9.56
CA ARG A 161 -14.01 -14.46 10.56
C ARG A 161 -14.74 -13.13 10.38
N GLU A 162 -14.02 -12.05 10.11
CA GLU A 162 -14.62 -10.73 9.85
C GLU A 162 -15.46 -10.74 8.58
N SER A 163 -14.95 -11.32 7.48
CA SER A 163 -15.72 -11.49 6.24
C SER A 163 -16.99 -12.32 6.47
N ALA A 164 -16.89 -13.45 7.16
CA ALA A 164 -18.06 -14.28 7.49
C ALA A 164 -19.09 -13.53 8.35
N ARG A 165 -18.62 -12.70 9.29
CA ARG A 165 -19.50 -11.87 10.12
C ARG A 165 -20.22 -10.80 9.30
N THR A 166 -19.51 -10.10 8.42
CA THR A 166 -20.13 -9.08 7.54
C THR A 166 -21.19 -9.68 6.61
N GLU A 167 -20.93 -10.90 6.11
CA GLU A 167 -21.87 -11.61 5.25
C GLU A 167 -23.09 -12.10 6.04
N ASN A 168 -22.90 -12.59 7.27
CA ASN A 168 -24.00 -12.95 8.15
C ASN A 168 -24.89 -11.74 8.46
N ASP A 169 -24.30 -10.60 8.82
CA ASP A 169 -25.04 -9.36 9.10
C ASP A 169 -25.82 -8.88 7.86
N ARG A 170 -25.26 -9.05 6.65
CA ARG A 170 -25.96 -8.76 5.39
C ARG A 170 -27.16 -9.67 5.20
N LEU A 171 -26.98 -10.98 5.30
CA LEU A 171 -28.04 -11.97 5.12
C LEU A 171 -29.15 -11.82 6.17
N THR A 172 -28.80 -11.49 7.42
CA THR A 172 -29.78 -11.22 8.47
C THR A 172 -30.62 -9.99 8.15
N ARG A 173 -30.01 -8.89 7.70
CA ARG A 173 -30.76 -7.69 7.27
C ARG A 173 -31.70 -8.00 6.11
N GLU A 174 -31.23 -8.74 5.10
CA GLU A 174 -32.06 -9.16 3.96
C GLU A 174 -33.24 -10.03 4.41
N ALA A 175 -33.00 -10.98 5.32
CA ALA A 175 -34.05 -11.82 5.88
C ALA A 175 -35.08 -10.99 6.67
N THR A 176 -34.64 -10.01 7.46
CA THR A 176 -35.56 -9.12 8.21
C THR A 176 -36.41 -8.27 7.27
N ILE A 177 -35.82 -7.68 6.22
CA ILE A 177 -36.56 -6.90 5.22
C ILE A 177 -37.57 -7.79 4.48
N ALA A 178 -37.16 -9.00 4.09
CA ALA A 178 -38.04 -9.95 3.40
C ALA A 178 -39.20 -10.41 4.29
N ALA A 179 -38.94 -10.67 5.57
CA ALA A 179 -39.96 -11.05 6.54
C ALA A 179 -40.99 -9.93 6.76
N GLU A 180 -40.53 -8.69 6.87
CA GLU A 180 -41.40 -7.52 7.03
C GLU A 180 -42.25 -7.27 5.77
N ALA A 181 -41.65 -7.37 4.57
CA ALA A 181 -42.37 -7.24 3.31
C ALA A 181 -43.43 -8.34 3.15
N LEU A 182 -43.10 -9.59 3.53
CA LEU A 182 -44.05 -10.71 3.53
C LEU A 182 -45.21 -10.45 4.50
N ARG A 183 -44.92 -9.96 5.71
CA ARG A 183 -45.93 -9.60 6.70
C ARG A 183 -46.90 -8.56 6.15
N THR A 184 -46.41 -7.46 5.58
CA THR A 184 -47.25 -6.42 4.96
C THR A 184 -48.07 -6.96 3.79
N LEU A 185 -47.50 -7.85 2.96
CA LEU A 185 -48.23 -8.49 1.87
C LEU A 185 -49.36 -9.38 2.37
N LEU A 186 -49.12 -10.17 3.41
CA LEU A 186 -50.14 -11.03 4.03
C LEU A 186 -51.25 -10.20 4.66
N GLU A 187 -50.92 -9.14 5.40
CA GLU A 187 -51.91 -8.20 5.96
C GLU A 187 -52.76 -7.56 4.86
N ARG A 188 -52.14 -7.16 3.73
CA ARG A 188 -52.88 -6.59 2.59
C ARG A 188 -53.77 -7.63 1.91
N VAL A 189 -53.28 -8.86 1.72
CA VAL A 189 -54.08 -9.96 1.15
C VAL A 189 -55.27 -10.25 2.05
N GLU A 190 -55.08 -10.33 3.37
CA GLU A 190 -56.15 -10.59 4.32
C GLU A 190 -57.19 -9.45 4.32
N ALA A 191 -56.75 -8.20 4.31
CA ALA A 191 -57.63 -7.04 4.22
C ALA A 191 -58.45 -7.01 2.92
N GLN A 192 -57.86 -7.41 1.78
CA GLN A 192 -58.59 -7.49 0.49
C GLN A 192 -59.49 -8.72 0.40
N ARG A 193 -59.17 -9.78 1.14
CA ARG A 193 -59.95 -11.00 1.22
C ARG A 193 -61.26 -10.79 1.99
N ASP A 194 -61.27 -9.89 2.98
CA ASP A 194 -62.48 -9.43 3.69
C ASP A 194 -63.36 -10.59 4.18
N GLY A 195 -62.72 -11.59 4.79
CA GLY A 195 -63.38 -12.79 5.32
C GLY A 195 -63.70 -13.90 4.31
N ALA A 196 -63.42 -13.72 3.01
CA ALA A 196 -63.56 -14.79 2.02
C ALA A 196 -62.44 -15.85 2.14
N ASP A 197 -62.60 -17.02 1.51
CA ASP A 197 -61.54 -18.03 1.51
C ASP A 197 -60.33 -17.62 0.66
N SER A 198 -60.58 -16.87 -0.43
CA SER A 198 -59.54 -16.32 -1.30
C SER A 198 -60.00 -15.03 -1.98
N ILE A 199 -59.04 -14.24 -2.49
CA ILE A 199 -59.33 -13.05 -3.30
C ILE A 199 -60.19 -13.41 -4.52
N ALA A 200 -59.95 -14.56 -5.16
CA ALA A 200 -60.75 -15.01 -6.30
C ALA A 200 -62.22 -15.24 -5.93
N VAL A 201 -62.49 -15.83 -4.77
CA VAL A 201 -63.84 -16.02 -4.23
C VAL A 201 -64.50 -14.66 -3.96
N ARG A 202 -63.76 -13.72 -3.35
CA ARG A 202 -64.27 -12.36 -3.09
C ARG A 202 -64.62 -11.61 -4.38
N VAL A 203 -63.77 -11.71 -5.40
CA VAL A 203 -64.01 -11.10 -6.72
C VAL A 203 -65.23 -11.73 -7.39
N ALA A 204 -65.40 -13.05 -7.32
CA ALA A 204 -66.57 -13.72 -7.86
C ALA A 204 -67.86 -13.24 -7.18
N GLU A 205 -67.87 -13.18 -5.85
CA GLU A 205 -69.00 -12.69 -5.07
C GLU A 205 -69.36 -11.23 -5.40
N LEU A 206 -68.37 -10.34 -5.46
CA LEU A 206 -68.59 -8.93 -5.82
C LEU A 206 -69.07 -8.77 -7.27
N THR A 207 -68.58 -9.61 -8.18
CA THR A 207 -69.02 -9.62 -9.59
C THR A 207 -70.47 -10.08 -9.71
N GLU A 208 -70.87 -11.10 -8.96
CA GLU A 208 -72.25 -11.56 -8.91
C GLU A 208 -73.18 -10.48 -8.33
N ARG A 209 -72.81 -9.89 -7.19
CA ARG A 209 -73.57 -8.79 -6.58
C ARG A 209 -73.72 -7.60 -7.54
N ARG A 210 -72.66 -7.26 -8.26
CA ARG A 210 -72.70 -6.23 -9.30
C ARG A 210 -73.64 -6.63 -10.44
N GLY A 211 -73.59 -7.88 -10.91
CA GLY A 211 -74.50 -8.37 -11.95
C GLY A 211 -75.97 -8.27 -11.56
N VAL A 212 -76.30 -8.56 -10.30
CA VAL A 212 -77.66 -8.37 -9.75
C VAL A 212 -78.03 -6.89 -9.69
N ALA A 213 -77.12 -6.02 -9.27
CA ALA A 213 -77.36 -4.57 -9.24
C ALA A 213 -77.57 -4.00 -10.65
N ASP A 214 -76.73 -4.38 -11.62
CA ASP A 214 -76.84 -3.97 -13.03
C ASP A 214 -78.19 -4.45 -13.63
N ALA A 215 -78.62 -5.67 -13.29
CA ALA A 215 -79.92 -6.21 -13.71
C ALA A 215 -81.11 -5.47 -13.09
N LEU A 216 -81.01 -5.05 -11.83
CA LEU A 216 -82.04 -4.25 -11.15
C LEU A 216 -82.18 -2.88 -11.82
N VAL A 217 -81.07 -2.20 -12.09
CA VAL A 217 -81.07 -0.90 -12.79
C VAL A 217 -81.71 -1.04 -14.17
N ALA A 218 -81.35 -2.07 -14.93
CA ALA A 218 -81.95 -2.31 -16.25
C ALA A 218 -83.47 -2.59 -16.16
N ALA A 219 -83.92 -3.27 -15.11
CA ALA A 219 -85.34 -3.52 -14.88
C ALA A 219 -86.10 -2.24 -14.49
N GLU A 220 -85.51 -1.37 -13.68
CA GLU A 220 -86.07 -0.06 -13.32
C GLU A 220 -86.18 0.84 -14.55
N ASP A 221 -85.12 0.93 -15.37
CA ASP A 221 -85.13 1.70 -16.63
C ASP A 221 -86.20 1.18 -17.59
N LEU A 222 -86.34 -0.14 -17.71
CA LEU A 222 -87.36 -0.76 -18.54
C LEU A 222 -88.77 -0.47 -18.02
N LEU A 223 -88.98 -0.51 -16.70
CA LEU A 223 -90.26 -0.16 -16.09
C LEU A 223 -90.62 1.29 -16.41
N VAL A 224 -89.69 2.23 -16.20
CA VAL A 224 -89.89 3.66 -16.52
C VAL A 224 -90.25 3.85 -17.99
N ALA A 225 -89.52 3.20 -18.90
CA ALA A 225 -89.79 3.29 -20.33
C ALA A 225 -91.16 2.71 -20.70
N ARG A 226 -91.58 1.60 -20.08
CA ARG A 226 -92.88 0.97 -20.34
C ARG A 226 -94.04 1.76 -19.77
N THR A 227 -93.88 2.33 -18.57
CA THR A 227 -94.88 3.24 -17.98
C THR A 227 -95.06 4.46 -18.87
N ARG A 228 -93.96 5.11 -19.29
CA ARG A 228 -94.03 6.27 -20.19
C ARG A 228 -94.69 5.93 -21.54
N ALA A 229 -94.34 4.80 -22.14
CA ALA A 229 -94.97 4.38 -23.39
C ALA A 229 -96.46 4.05 -23.23
N ALA A 230 -96.88 3.52 -22.08
CA ALA A 230 -98.29 3.29 -21.76
C ALA A 230 -99.04 4.62 -21.57
N ASP A 231 -98.44 5.59 -20.87
CA ASP A 231 -98.99 6.93 -20.69
C ASP A 231 -99.13 7.65 -22.04
N GLU A 232 -98.08 7.65 -22.87
CA GLU A 232 -98.10 8.24 -24.22
C GLU A 232 -99.15 7.57 -25.13
N ALA A 233 -99.29 6.24 -25.06
CA ALA A 233 -100.30 5.51 -25.82
C ALA A 233 -101.73 5.82 -25.35
N GLN A 234 -101.92 5.99 -24.03
CA GLN A 234 -103.20 6.37 -23.43
C GLN A 234 -103.58 7.81 -23.82
N GLU A 235 -102.65 8.76 -23.70
CA GLU A 235 -102.85 10.15 -24.16
C GLU A 235 -103.17 10.21 -25.65
N HIS A 236 -102.46 9.42 -26.47
CA HIS A 236 -102.73 9.35 -27.90
C HIS A 236 -104.12 8.77 -28.21
N LEU A 237 -104.53 7.70 -27.51
CA LEU A 237 -105.86 7.12 -27.63
C LEU A 237 -106.95 8.12 -27.26
N GLU A 238 -106.78 8.85 -26.15
CA GLU A 238 -107.71 9.90 -25.72
C GLU A 238 -107.80 11.04 -26.74
N SER A 239 -106.67 11.49 -27.29
CA SER A 239 -106.62 12.50 -28.35
C SER A 239 -107.36 12.06 -29.60
N VAL A 240 -107.11 10.83 -30.08
CA VAL A 240 -107.75 10.30 -31.31
C VAL A 240 -109.26 10.11 -31.10
N LEU A 241 -109.68 9.64 -29.92
CA LEU A 241 -111.10 9.51 -29.60
C LEU A 241 -111.81 10.88 -29.58
N ALA A 242 -111.17 11.90 -28.99
CA ALA A 242 -111.68 13.26 -28.97
C ALA A 242 -111.77 13.88 -30.37
N GLU A 243 -110.72 13.77 -31.18
CA GLU A 243 -110.70 14.27 -32.57
C GLU A 243 -111.78 13.61 -33.45
N ARG A 244 -112.03 12.32 -33.25
CA ARG A 244 -112.98 11.52 -34.02
C ARG A 244 -114.41 11.54 -33.45
N GLY A 245 -114.63 12.24 -32.33
CA GLY A 245 -115.94 12.43 -31.72
C GLY A 245 -116.52 11.21 -30.99
N PHE A 246 -115.67 10.29 -30.53
CA PHE A 246 -116.08 9.11 -29.78
C PHE A 246 -115.90 9.32 -28.28
N ALA A 247 -116.89 8.93 -27.48
CA ALA A 247 -116.88 9.12 -26.02
C ALA A 247 -115.99 8.09 -25.27
N SER A 248 -115.67 6.96 -25.90
CA SER A 248 -114.78 5.93 -25.36
C SER A 248 -114.28 4.97 -26.45
N ALA A 249 -113.20 4.22 -26.18
CA ALA A 249 -112.70 3.18 -27.08
C ALA A 249 -113.78 2.15 -27.43
N ALA A 250 -114.61 1.74 -26.46
CA ALA A 250 -115.74 0.84 -26.68
C ALA A 250 -116.81 1.44 -27.62
N SER A 251 -117.01 2.77 -27.62
CA SER A 251 -117.93 3.42 -28.56
C SER A 251 -117.38 3.47 -29.99
N ALA A 252 -116.06 3.59 -30.15
CA ALA A 252 -115.40 3.50 -31.44
C ALA A 252 -115.42 2.08 -32.00
N GLU A 253 -115.20 1.06 -31.15
CA GLU A 253 -115.33 -0.35 -31.52
C GLU A 253 -116.77 -0.74 -31.87
N ALA A 254 -117.77 -0.22 -31.16
CA ALA A 254 -119.18 -0.45 -31.49
C ALA A 254 -119.64 0.26 -32.77
N ALA A 255 -119.01 1.39 -33.13
CA ALA A 255 -119.20 2.06 -34.41
C ALA A 255 -118.40 1.42 -35.55
N ALA A 256 -117.51 0.47 -35.24
CA ALA A 256 -116.76 -0.25 -36.25
C ALA A 256 -117.70 -1.17 -37.04
N LEU A 257 -117.79 -0.92 -38.35
CA LEU A 257 -118.47 -1.81 -39.28
C LEU A 257 -117.91 -3.22 -39.16
N THR A 258 -118.78 -4.23 -39.21
CA THR A 258 -118.35 -5.63 -39.22
C THR A 258 -117.42 -5.89 -40.41
N ALA A 259 -116.47 -6.82 -40.29
CA ALA A 259 -115.47 -7.07 -41.33
C ALA A 259 -116.08 -7.30 -42.73
N GLY A 260 -117.29 -7.86 -42.82
CA GLY A 260 -118.01 -8.04 -44.09
C GLY A 260 -118.65 -6.77 -44.67
N GLU A 261 -119.08 -5.83 -43.83
CA GLU A 261 -119.67 -4.55 -44.27
C GLU A 261 -118.59 -3.52 -44.59
N ARG A 262 -117.53 -3.49 -43.78
CA ARG A 262 -116.32 -2.72 -44.04
C ARG A 262 -115.64 -3.17 -45.33
N ALA A 263 -115.45 -4.48 -45.55
CA ALA A 263 -114.87 -4.99 -46.79
C ALA A 263 -115.73 -4.70 -48.03
N ARG A 264 -117.05 -4.60 -47.91
CA ARG A 264 -117.92 -4.19 -49.02
C ARG A 264 -117.81 -2.69 -49.32
N ALA A 265 -117.80 -1.85 -48.30
CA ALA A 265 -117.62 -0.40 -48.47
C ALA A 265 -116.20 -0.07 -48.97
N GLU A 266 -115.18 -0.68 -48.38
CA GLU A 266 -113.78 -0.59 -48.82
C GLU A 266 -113.59 -1.23 -50.20
N ALA A 267 -114.28 -2.31 -50.58
CA ALA A 267 -114.19 -2.83 -51.95
C ALA A 267 -114.79 -1.87 -52.97
N VAL A 268 -115.88 -1.18 -52.66
CA VAL A 268 -116.50 -0.18 -53.56
C VAL A 268 -115.65 1.08 -53.66
N VAL A 269 -115.13 1.58 -52.54
CA VAL A 269 -114.23 2.74 -52.50
C VAL A 269 -112.88 2.40 -53.09
N ALA A 270 -112.26 1.28 -52.73
CA ALA A 270 -111.01 0.81 -53.31
C ALA A 270 -111.16 0.43 -54.77
N GLU A 271 -112.32 -0.01 -55.27
CA GLU A 271 -112.50 -0.20 -56.71
C GLU A 271 -112.59 1.15 -57.44
N HIS A 272 -113.26 2.13 -56.84
CA HIS A 272 -113.33 3.47 -57.39
C HIS A 272 -111.96 4.19 -57.35
N GLU A 273 -111.26 4.10 -56.22
CA GLU A 273 -109.92 4.66 -56.00
C GLU A 273 -108.84 3.88 -56.73
N ARG A 274 -108.91 2.54 -56.85
CA ARG A 274 -108.01 1.77 -57.74
C ARG A 274 -108.24 2.18 -59.19
N ARG A 275 -109.47 2.36 -59.65
CA ARG A 275 -109.73 2.81 -61.03
C ARG A 275 -109.29 4.25 -61.27
N ARG A 276 -109.41 5.14 -60.28
CA ARG A 276 -108.97 6.54 -60.39
C ARG A 276 -107.45 6.67 -60.25
N SER A 277 -106.88 6.04 -59.23
CA SER A 277 -105.44 6.04 -58.94
C SER A 277 -104.63 5.21 -59.94
N ALA A 278 -105.17 4.14 -60.53
CA ALA A 278 -104.50 3.43 -61.65
C ALA A 278 -104.51 4.25 -62.94
N VAL A 279 -105.48 5.15 -63.15
CA VAL A 279 -105.49 6.06 -64.31
C VAL A 279 -104.63 7.29 -64.04
N ASP A 280 -104.67 7.83 -62.82
CA ASP A 280 -103.90 9.01 -62.43
C ASP A 280 -102.40 8.68 -62.21
N ALA A 281 -102.05 7.52 -61.63
CA ALA A 281 -100.64 7.11 -61.44
C ALA A 281 -99.97 6.75 -62.77
N VAL A 282 -100.67 6.10 -63.70
CA VAL A 282 -100.15 5.82 -65.05
C VAL A 282 -99.93 7.09 -65.87
N LEU A 283 -100.69 8.16 -65.63
CA LEU A 283 -100.56 9.43 -66.34
C LEU A 283 -99.60 10.43 -65.65
N ALA A 284 -99.25 10.22 -64.38
CA ALA A 284 -98.45 11.16 -63.57
C ALA A 284 -97.04 10.66 -63.21
N GLU A 285 -96.67 9.41 -63.55
CA GLU A 285 -95.33 8.88 -63.30
C GLU A 285 -94.26 9.59 -64.18
N PRO A 286 -93.28 10.31 -63.60
CA PRO A 286 -92.23 11.02 -64.35
C PRO A 286 -91.29 10.08 -65.12
N GLU A 287 -91.30 8.79 -64.79
CA GLU A 287 -90.54 7.75 -65.47
C GLU A 287 -91.20 7.37 -66.81
N LEU A 288 -92.52 7.50 -66.97
CA LEU A 288 -93.20 7.20 -68.25
C LEU A 288 -93.09 8.33 -69.30
N GLN A 289 -92.49 9.48 -68.96
CA GLN A 289 -91.98 10.42 -69.96
C GLN A 289 -90.55 10.05 -70.36
N GLY A 290 -90.42 9.33 -71.47
CA GLY A 290 -89.13 9.10 -72.14
C GLY A 290 -88.46 7.75 -71.86
N LEU A 291 -89.13 6.80 -71.23
CA LEU A 291 -88.61 5.43 -71.10
C LEU A 291 -88.50 4.73 -72.48
N PRO A 292 -87.34 4.17 -72.85
CA PRO A 292 -87.20 3.35 -74.05
C PRO A 292 -87.92 2.00 -73.87
N ALA A 293 -88.54 1.48 -74.94
CA ALA A 293 -89.33 0.26 -74.94
C ALA A 293 -88.53 -1.06 -74.80
N THR A 294 -87.25 -0.99 -74.41
CA THR A 294 -86.38 -2.16 -74.22
C THR A 294 -86.31 -2.56 -72.75
N PRO A 295 -86.49 -3.85 -72.40
CA PRO A 295 -86.38 -4.34 -71.03
C PRO A 295 -85.01 -4.01 -70.43
N ALA A 296 -84.97 -3.53 -69.19
CA ALA A 296 -83.72 -3.31 -68.46
C ALA A 296 -83.03 -4.66 -68.19
N ASP A 297 -81.73 -4.74 -68.47
CA ASP A 297 -80.91 -5.93 -68.24
C ASP A 297 -80.60 -6.08 -66.74
N LEU A 298 -81.52 -6.74 -66.03
CA LEU A 298 -81.39 -7.07 -64.61
C LEU A 298 -80.19 -7.99 -64.34
N VAL A 299 -79.86 -8.88 -65.28
CA VAL A 299 -78.74 -9.80 -65.16
C VAL A 299 -77.42 -9.03 -65.21
N GLY A 300 -77.27 -8.10 -66.14
CA GLY A 300 -76.12 -7.20 -66.23
C GLY A 300 -75.96 -6.33 -64.98
N ALA A 301 -77.06 -5.79 -64.43
CA ALA A 301 -77.04 -5.00 -63.20
C ALA A 301 -76.65 -5.83 -61.96
N GLU A 302 -77.17 -7.05 -61.83
CA GLU A 302 -76.82 -7.98 -60.75
C GLU A 302 -75.36 -8.43 -60.83
N GLU A 303 -74.84 -8.73 -62.03
CA GLU A 303 -73.44 -9.08 -62.26
C GLU A 303 -72.53 -7.90 -61.87
N THR A 304 -72.91 -6.67 -62.24
CA THR A 304 -72.16 -5.45 -61.91
C THR A 304 -72.14 -5.20 -60.39
N ALA A 305 -73.27 -5.39 -59.71
CA ALA A 305 -73.37 -5.29 -58.25
C ALA A 305 -72.53 -6.35 -57.54
N ARG A 306 -72.51 -7.58 -58.06
CA ARG A 306 -71.72 -8.70 -57.51
C ARG A 306 -70.22 -8.44 -57.64
N VAL A 307 -69.77 -7.96 -58.80
CA VAL A 307 -68.37 -7.55 -59.02
C VAL A 307 -67.97 -6.38 -58.12
N ALA A 308 -68.84 -5.38 -57.97
CA ALA A 308 -68.59 -4.25 -57.07
C ALA A 308 -68.51 -4.68 -55.59
N SER A 309 -69.38 -5.57 -55.13
CA SER A 309 -69.35 -6.11 -53.77
C SER A 309 -68.08 -6.93 -53.51
N SER A 310 -67.66 -7.77 -54.47
CA SER A 310 -66.40 -8.53 -54.37
C SER A 310 -65.18 -7.60 -54.23
N ARG A 311 -65.10 -6.54 -55.07
CA ARG A 311 -64.04 -5.53 -54.99
C ARG A 311 -64.04 -4.77 -53.67
N ARG A 312 -65.22 -4.44 -53.13
CA ARG A 312 -65.36 -3.80 -51.81
C ARG A 312 -64.82 -4.72 -50.71
N ASP A 313 -65.21 -5.99 -50.72
CA ASP A 313 -64.83 -6.94 -49.68
C ASP A 313 -63.32 -7.24 -49.71
N GLU A 314 -62.72 -7.33 -50.90
CA GLU A 314 -61.27 -7.45 -51.08
C GLU A 314 -60.54 -6.20 -50.56
N ALA A 315 -61.02 -5.00 -50.88
CA ALA A 315 -60.46 -3.74 -50.39
C ALA A 315 -60.55 -3.63 -48.86
N ARG A 316 -61.67 -4.06 -48.26
CA ARG A 316 -61.88 -4.05 -46.80
C ARG A 316 -60.96 -5.04 -46.08
N SER A 317 -60.76 -6.22 -46.66
CA SER A 317 -59.80 -7.20 -46.14
C SER A 317 -58.36 -6.66 -46.17
N ARG A 318 -57.96 -6.03 -47.29
CA ARG A 318 -56.64 -5.38 -47.40
C ARG A 318 -56.45 -4.25 -46.40
N LEU A 319 -57.47 -3.41 -46.20
CA LEU A 319 -57.42 -2.33 -45.22
C LEU A 319 -57.21 -2.88 -43.80
N SER A 320 -57.96 -3.91 -43.41
CA SER A 320 -57.83 -4.53 -42.08
C SER A 320 -56.42 -5.09 -41.83
N VAL A 321 -55.80 -5.72 -42.84
CA VAL A 321 -54.42 -6.22 -42.74
C VAL A 321 -53.42 -5.05 -42.59
N LEU A 322 -53.62 -3.96 -43.32
CA LEU A 322 -52.75 -2.78 -43.25
C LEU A 322 -52.88 -2.06 -41.90
N GLU A 323 -54.09 -1.91 -41.37
CA GLU A 323 -54.35 -1.33 -40.05
C GLU A 323 -53.69 -2.16 -38.94
N HIS A 324 -53.82 -3.49 -39.01
CA HIS A 324 -53.17 -4.38 -38.04
C HIS A 324 -51.64 -4.27 -38.10
N ARG A 325 -51.06 -4.23 -39.32
CA ARG A 325 -49.61 -4.03 -39.50
C ARG A 325 -49.13 -2.67 -39.00
N ALA A 326 -49.88 -1.60 -39.28
CA ALA A 326 -49.55 -0.25 -38.84
C ALA A 326 -49.57 -0.14 -37.30
N SER A 327 -50.61 -0.70 -36.66
CA SER A 327 -50.69 -0.78 -35.20
C SER A 327 -49.50 -1.55 -34.61
N ARG A 328 -49.17 -2.72 -35.19
CA ARG A 328 -48.04 -3.53 -34.71
C ARG A 328 -46.68 -2.83 -34.88
N LEU A 329 -46.49 -2.10 -35.98
CA LEU A 329 -45.29 -1.28 -36.20
C LEU A 329 -45.19 -0.14 -35.18
N ALA A 330 -46.30 0.52 -34.85
CA ALA A 330 -46.32 1.57 -33.85
C ALA A 330 -45.96 1.04 -32.45
N GLU A 331 -46.51 -0.11 -32.05
CA GLU A 331 -46.13 -0.79 -30.80
C GLU A 331 -44.64 -1.13 -30.75
N LEU A 332 -44.10 -1.72 -31.82
CA LEU A 332 -42.68 -2.08 -31.89
C LEU A 332 -41.77 -0.86 -31.87
N ALA A 333 -42.15 0.23 -32.53
CA ALA A 333 -41.40 1.49 -32.52
C ALA A 333 -41.34 2.09 -31.11
N ALA A 334 -42.48 2.16 -30.41
CA ALA A 334 -42.54 2.65 -29.03
C ALA A 334 -41.70 1.78 -28.08
N LEU A 335 -41.75 0.46 -28.25
CA LEU A 335 -40.92 -0.46 -27.47
C LEU A 335 -39.43 -0.25 -27.74
N ALA A 336 -39.02 -0.14 -29.01
CA ALA A 336 -37.63 0.10 -29.39
C ALA A 336 -37.10 1.42 -28.83
N GLU A 337 -37.90 2.49 -28.90
CA GLU A 337 -37.55 3.80 -28.37
C GLU A 337 -37.39 3.77 -26.83
N SER A 338 -38.27 3.05 -26.12
CA SER A 338 -38.13 2.86 -24.67
C SER A 338 -36.85 2.12 -24.29
N ARG A 339 -36.46 1.12 -25.08
CA ARG A 339 -35.24 0.32 -24.89
C ARG A 339 -33.99 1.15 -25.17
N LEU A 340 -34.00 1.96 -26.22
CA LEU A 340 -32.90 2.87 -26.57
C LEU A 340 -32.68 3.91 -25.47
N ARG A 341 -33.74 4.57 -24.98
CA ARG A 341 -33.63 5.50 -23.85
C ARG A 341 -33.04 4.86 -22.59
N SER A 342 -33.45 3.63 -22.28
CA SER A 342 -32.88 2.86 -21.16
C SER A 342 -31.40 2.52 -21.37
N LEU A 343 -31.02 2.18 -22.61
CA LEU A 343 -29.63 1.89 -22.97
C LEU A 343 -28.74 3.13 -22.85
N GLU A 344 -29.20 4.29 -23.32
CA GLU A 344 -28.48 5.56 -23.21
C GLU A 344 -28.18 5.93 -21.75
N GLY A 345 -29.16 5.78 -20.86
CA GLY A 345 -28.95 6.01 -19.43
C GLY A 345 -27.90 5.07 -18.82
N ARG A 346 -27.87 3.80 -19.25
CA ARG A 346 -26.87 2.81 -18.80
C ARG A 346 -25.49 3.08 -19.37
N LEU A 347 -25.40 3.48 -20.64
CA LEU A 347 -24.14 3.83 -21.31
C LEU A 347 -23.50 5.05 -20.65
N ARG A 348 -24.28 6.10 -20.36
CA ARG A 348 -23.77 7.28 -19.65
C ARG A 348 -23.18 6.92 -18.29
N ARG A 349 -23.89 6.11 -17.50
CA ARG A 349 -23.39 5.65 -16.19
C ARG A 349 -22.16 4.74 -16.32
N HIS A 350 -22.10 3.92 -17.36
CA HIS A 350 -20.92 3.12 -17.65
C HIS A 350 -19.72 4.00 -18.03
N GLU A 351 -19.92 5.04 -18.84
CA GLU A 351 -18.87 6.00 -19.20
C GLU A 351 -18.37 6.78 -17.99
N GLU A 352 -19.27 7.22 -17.09
CA GLU A 352 -18.91 7.87 -15.83
C GLU A 352 -18.06 6.95 -14.93
N LEU A 353 -18.50 5.70 -14.75
CA LEU A 353 -17.77 4.70 -13.96
C LEU A 353 -16.43 4.34 -14.60
N ARG A 354 -16.37 4.22 -15.93
CA ARG A 354 -15.14 3.97 -16.66
C ARG A 354 -14.17 5.15 -16.51
N ALA A 355 -14.64 6.38 -16.63
CA ALA A 355 -13.82 7.57 -16.45
C ALA A 355 -13.28 7.66 -15.01
N LEU A 356 -14.11 7.34 -14.00
CA LEU A 356 -13.69 7.28 -12.61
C LEU A 356 -12.63 6.19 -12.38
N ALA A 357 -12.86 4.97 -12.88
CA ALA A 357 -11.92 3.86 -12.77
C ALA A 357 -10.59 4.18 -13.45
N GLU A 358 -10.62 4.72 -14.67
CA GLU A 358 -9.42 5.15 -15.38
C GLU A 358 -8.67 6.23 -14.60
N THR A 359 -9.38 7.17 -13.96
CA THR A 359 -8.76 8.22 -13.15
C THR A 359 -8.09 7.65 -11.90
N ILE A 360 -8.74 6.72 -11.21
CA ILE A 360 -8.20 6.04 -10.02
C ILE A 360 -6.96 5.20 -10.36
N ASP A 361 -6.92 4.61 -11.56
CA ASP A 361 -5.78 3.82 -12.07
C ASP A 361 -4.63 4.70 -12.62
N GLY A 362 -4.72 6.03 -12.55
CA GLY A 362 -3.69 6.92 -13.09
C GLY A 362 -3.70 7.09 -14.60
N ARG A 363 -4.82 6.78 -15.27
CA ARG A 363 -5.01 6.90 -16.73
C ARG A 363 -6.03 7.98 -17.10
N GLY A 364 -6.26 8.14 -18.40
CA GLY A 364 -7.32 9.01 -18.93
C GLY A 364 -7.08 10.49 -18.62
N GLN A 365 -8.01 11.09 -17.89
CA GLN A 365 -7.99 12.52 -17.52
C GLN A 365 -7.11 12.81 -16.29
N ASN A 366 -6.46 11.79 -15.71
CA ASN A 366 -5.55 11.98 -14.58
C ASN A 366 -4.28 12.73 -15.04
N THR A 367 -4.21 14.02 -14.72
CA THR A 367 -3.09 14.90 -15.08
C THR A 367 -1.79 14.53 -14.38
N ARG A 368 -1.87 13.87 -13.21
CA ARG A 368 -0.71 13.45 -12.43
C ARG A 368 -0.21 12.05 -12.80
N ARG A 369 -0.97 11.29 -13.60
CA ARG A 369 -0.65 9.92 -14.06
C ARG A 369 -0.22 8.96 -12.94
N MET A 370 -0.85 9.11 -11.78
CA MET A 370 -0.60 8.31 -10.58
C MET A 370 -1.91 7.68 -10.14
N ASP A 371 -1.84 6.43 -9.67
CA ASP A 371 -3.00 5.78 -9.09
C ASP A 371 -3.39 6.42 -7.74
N LEU A 372 -4.57 6.09 -7.24
CA LEU A 372 -5.11 6.69 -6.02
C LEU A 372 -4.22 6.43 -4.79
N GLU A 373 -3.59 5.26 -4.71
CA GLU A 373 -2.69 4.89 -3.62
C GLU A 373 -1.43 5.76 -3.66
N ALA A 374 -0.78 5.86 -4.81
CA ALA A 374 0.39 6.70 -5.02
C ALA A 374 0.06 8.19 -4.79
N PHE A 375 -1.11 8.67 -5.21
CA PHE A 375 -1.56 10.04 -4.95
C PHE A 375 -1.71 10.30 -3.44
N ALA A 376 -2.33 9.38 -2.70
CA ALA A 376 -2.47 9.50 -1.25
C ALA A 376 -1.12 9.45 -0.53
N LEU A 377 -0.21 8.58 -0.99
CA LEU A 377 1.15 8.48 -0.46
C LEU A 377 1.99 9.73 -0.78
N ALA A 378 1.82 10.32 -1.97
CA ALA A 378 2.49 11.57 -2.35
C ALA A 378 2.08 12.72 -1.42
N GLY A 379 0.78 12.91 -1.18
CA GLY A 379 0.30 13.90 -0.21
C GLY A 379 0.81 13.65 1.20
N ARG A 380 0.95 12.37 1.60
CA ARG A 380 1.56 12.00 2.88
C ARG A 380 3.04 12.38 2.94
N LEU A 381 3.75 12.14 1.86
CA LEU A 381 5.16 12.46 1.74
C LEU A 381 5.39 13.98 1.77
N GLU A 382 4.51 14.78 1.14
CA GLU A 382 4.53 16.25 1.24
C GLU A 382 4.41 16.73 2.70
N GLU A 383 3.47 16.16 3.48
CA GLU A 383 3.34 16.46 4.92
C GLU A 383 4.61 16.10 5.69
N ILE A 384 5.18 14.92 5.41
CA ILE A 384 6.41 14.42 6.06
C ILE A 384 7.61 15.31 5.72
N VAL A 385 7.76 15.69 4.45
CA VAL A 385 8.82 16.58 3.96
C VAL A 385 8.69 17.96 4.61
N GLY A 386 7.47 18.49 4.72
CA GLY A 386 7.20 19.73 5.44
C GLY A 386 7.63 19.66 6.92
N ALA A 387 7.23 18.61 7.63
CA ALA A 387 7.61 18.39 9.02
C ALA A 387 9.14 18.17 9.19
N ALA A 388 9.77 17.46 8.25
CA ALA A 388 11.21 17.23 8.23
C ALA A 388 11.99 18.53 8.03
N ASN A 389 11.54 19.40 7.13
CA ASN A 389 12.21 20.66 6.80
C ASN A 389 12.28 21.64 7.96
N LEU A 390 11.31 21.63 8.89
CA LEU A 390 11.39 22.42 10.13
C LEU A 390 12.65 22.11 10.93
N ARG A 391 13.06 20.83 10.94
CA ARG A 391 14.24 20.36 11.68
C ARG A 391 15.50 20.40 10.83
N LEU A 392 15.41 20.04 9.55
CA LEU A 392 16.54 20.12 8.64
C LEU A 392 17.06 21.55 8.51
N GLY A 393 16.15 22.53 8.45
CA GLY A 393 16.50 23.94 8.47
C GLY A 393 17.24 24.35 9.75
N ALA A 394 16.80 23.90 10.92
CA ALA A 394 17.49 24.16 12.18
C ALA A 394 18.88 23.51 12.23
N MET A 395 19.00 22.24 11.82
CA MET A 395 20.27 21.49 11.87
C MET A 395 21.31 21.94 10.83
N THR A 396 20.87 22.51 9.71
CA THR A 396 21.74 22.93 8.61
C THR A 396 21.86 24.46 8.50
N SER A 397 21.36 25.20 9.50
CA SER A 397 21.27 26.66 9.46
C SER A 397 20.62 27.21 8.18
N GLY A 398 19.58 26.51 7.70
CA GLY A 398 18.81 26.87 6.51
C GLY A 398 19.49 26.51 5.17
N ARG A 399 20.62 25.80 5.18
CA ARG A 399 21.35 25.44 3.95
C ARG A 399 20.59 24.43 3.09
N TYR A 400 19.95 23.43 3.70
CA TYR A 400 19.28 22.36 2.96
C TYR A 400 17.78 22.30 3.24
N SER A 401 16.99 22.08 2.19
CA SER A 401 15.58 21.74 2.29
C SER A 401 15.23 20.60 1.36
N LEU A 402 14.48 19.62 1.86
CA LEU A 402 13.90 18.54 1.09
C LEU A 402 12.75 19.09 0.23
N LEU A 403 12.72 18.72 -1.04
CA LEU A 403 11.63 18.99 -1.96
C LEU A 403 11.07 17.65 -2.40
N HIS A 404 9.74 17.56 -2.42
CA HIS A 404 9.08 16.43 -3.04
C HIS A 404 9.10 16.60 -4.56
N ASP A 405 9.42 15.52 -5.26
CA ASP A 405 9.43 15.47 -6.72
C ASP A 405 8.25 14.65 -7.24
N ASP A 406 7.31 15.38 -7.82
CA ASP A 406 6.11 14.89 -8.51
C ASP A 406 6.38 14.51 -9.97
N SER A 407 7.62 14.63 -10.45
CA SER A 407 7.94 14.32 -11.84
C SER A 407 7.78 12.83 -12.15
N LEU A 408 7.34 12.52 -13.37
CA LEU A 408 7.20 11.16 -13.86
C LEU A 408 8.57 10.49 -13.91
N ALA A 409 8.83 9.58 -12.96
CA ALA A 409 10.04 8.80 -12.95
C ALA A 409 10.18 7.98 -14.24
N TYR A 410 11.29 8.18 -14.97
CA TYR A 410 11.54 7.49 -16.23
C TYR A 410 11.83 6.00 -15.95
N ARG A 411 10.94 5.11 -16.41
CA ARG A 411 10.92 3.63 -16.25
C ARG A 411 10.38 3.12 -14.90
N ASN A 412 9.10 2.75 -14.86
CA ASN A 412 8.47 1.79 -13.93
C ASN A 412 8.73 1.93 -12.42
N ALA A 413 9.33 3.01 -11.95
CA ALA A 413 9.45 3.32 -10.53
C ALA A 413 8.19 4.07 -10.08
N SER A 414 7.75 3.81 -8.86
CA SER A 414 6.57 4.38 -8.22
C SER A 414 6.54 5.91 -8.40
N SER A 415 5.67 6.40 -9.28
CA SER A 415 5.54 7.82 -9.61
C SER A 415 5.03 8.60 -8.39
N GLY A 416 5.64 9.75 -8.07
CA GLY A 416 5.18 10.64 -6.98
C GLY A 416 5.78 10.39 -5.60
N LEU A 417 6.85 9.60 -5.47
CA LEU A 417 7.59 9.39 -4.21
C LEU A 417 9.05 9.87 -4.27
N GLY A 418 9.38 10.76 -5.23
CA GLY A 418 10.71 11.32 -5.35
C GLY A 418 11.01 12.36 -4.26
N ILE A 419 12.25 12.40 -3.79
CA ILE A 419 12.74 13.45 -2.88
C ILE A 419 14.00 14.03 -3.50
N GLU A 420 14.03 15.34 -3.69
CA GLU A 420 15.19 16.14 -4.05
C GLU A 420 15.65 16.97 -2.86
N VAL A 421 16.91 17.43 -2.90
CA VAL A 421 17.47 18.33 -1.90
C VAL A 421 17.84 19.64 -2.57
N LEU A 422 17.25 20.73 -2.11
CA LEU A 422 17.61 22.08 -2.51
C LEU A 422 18.71 22.60 -1.59
N ASP A 423 19.83 23.00 -2.20
CA ASP A 423 20.90 23.73 -1.53
C ASP A 423 20.64 25.23 -1.68
N ALA A 424 20.29 25.90 -0.58
CA ALA A 424 19.94 27.32 -0.55
C ALA A 424 21.14 28.24 -0.88
N PHE A 425 22.38 27.77 -0.68
CA PHE A 425 23.57 28.58 -0.96
C PHE A 425 23.95 28.57 -2.45
N THR A 426 23.68 27.46 -3.14
CA THR A 426 23.94 27.35 -4.59
C THR A 426 22.69 27.55 -5.44
N GLY A 427 21.50 27.44 -4.86
CA GLY A 427 20.21 27.48 -5.56
C GLY A 427 19.93 26.23 -6.42
N VAL A 428 20.77 25.20 -6.31
CA VAL A 428 20.72 24.00 -7.16
C VAL A 428 19.96 22.88 -6.46
N ARG A 429 19.09 22.19 -7.23
CA ARG A 429 18.44 20.96 -6.82
C ARG A 429 19.34 19.76 -7.08
N ARG A 430 19.47 18.89 -6.08
CA ARG A 430 20.36 17.75 -6.10
C ARG A 430 19.62 16.48 -5.74
N GLN A 431 20.02 15.36 -6.34
CA GLN A 431 19.54 14.05 -5.91
C GLN A 431 20.18 13.69 -4.55
N PRO A 432 19.46 13.02 -3.63
CA PRO A 432 19.99 12.63 -2.32
C PRO A 432 21.31 11.84 -2.40
N ALA A 433 21.51 11.07 -3.47
CA ALA A 433 22.74 10.31 -3.72
C ALA A 433 24.01 11.15 -3.92
N SER A 434 23.87 12.46 -4.14
CA SER A 434 25.00 13.40 -4.35
C SER A 434 25.43 14.14 -3.08
N LEU A 435 24.76 13.91 -1.95
CA LEU A 435 25.11 14.49 -0.66
C LEU A 435 26.33 13.79 -0.04
N SER A 436 27.09 14.52 0.77
CA SER A 436 28.15 13.91 1.60
C SER A 436 27.55 13.01 2.70
N GLY A 437 28.39 12.19 3.34
CA GLY A 437 27.96 11.26 4.40
C GLY A 437 27.23 11.95 5.55
N GLY A 438 27.76 13.07 6.03
CA GLY A 438 27.13 13.86 7.11
C GLY A 438 25.84 14.55 6.68
N GLU A 439 25.77 15.06 5.46
CA GLU A 439 24.56 15.72 4.93
C GLU A 439 23.42 14.70 4.69
N THR A 440 23.77 13.50 4.20
CA THR A 440 22.82 12.39 4.03
C THR A 440 22.26 11.95 5.38
N PHE A 441 23.09 11.92 6.43
CA PHE A 441 22.67 11.60 7.78
C PHE A 441 21.67 12.63 8.32
N LEU A 442 21.95 13.92 8.22
CA LEU A 442 21.03 14.98 8.66
C LEU A 442 19.71 14.97 7.91
N ALA A 443 19.74 14.75 6.59
CA ALA A 443 18.54 14.63 5.77
C ALA A 443 17.67 13.43 6.19
N SER A 444 18.30 12.28 6.44
CA SER A 444 17.62 11.06 6.87
C SER A 444 17.05 11.18 8.30
N LEU A 445 17.82 11.80 9.20
CA LEU A 445 17.39 12.08 10.57
C LEU A 445 16.19 13.04 10.59
N ALA A 446 16.25 14.13 9.81
CA ALA A 446 15.14 15.06 9.67
C ALA A 446 13.89 14.38 9.13
N LEU A 447 14.03 13.50 8.12
CA LEU A 447 12.92 12.76 7.52
C LEU A 447 12.30 11.75 8.49
N ALA A 448 13.12 10.99 9.21
CA ALA A 448 12.65 10.03 10.22
C ALA A 448 11.88 10.72 11.36
N LEU A 449 12.38 11.88 11.80
CA LEU A 449 11.73 12.71 12.80
C LEU A 449 10.42 13.32 12.25
N GLY A 450 10.42 13.83 11.01
CA GLY A 450 9.23 14.36 10.34
C GLY A 450 8.14 13.31 10.16
N LEU A 451 8.52 12.08 9.80
CA LEU A 451 7.60 10.93 9.73
C LEU A 451 6.96 10.64 11.08
N ALA A 452 7.76 10.62 12.15
CA ALA A 452 7.25 10.37 13.49
C ALA A 452 6.20 11.41 13.93
N ASP A 453 6.38 12.69 13.55
CA ASP A 453 5.41 13.74 13.85
C ASP A 453 4.09 13.56 13.10
N VAL A 454 4.16 13.35 11.78
CA VAL A 454 2.95 13.16 10.95
C VAL A 454 2.17 11.93 11.39
N VAL A 455 2.86 10.83 11.74
CA VAL A 455 2.22 9.61 12.29
C VAL A 455 1.56 9.89 13.65
N THR A 456 2.23 10.64 14.54
CA THR A 456 1.69 10.98 15.87
C THR A 456 0.45 11.89 15.77
N MET A 457 0.48 12.88 14.88
CA MET A 457 -0.59 13.85 14.70
C MET A 457 -1.88 13.22 14.14
N GLN A 458 -1.75 12.22 13.27
CA GLN A 458 -2.90 11.58 12.65
C GLN A 458 -3.50 10.41 13.44
N SER A 459 -2.71 9.74 14.27
CA SER A 459 -3.16 8.56 15.04
C SER A 459 -3.91 8.92 16.33
N GLY A 460 -4.43 10.15 16.45
CA GLY A 460 -5.20 10.59 17.61
C GLY A 460 -4.42 10.59 18.94
N GLY A 461 -3.09 10.73 18.90
CA GLY A 461 -2.25 10.77 20.10
C GLY A 461 -1.55 9.47 20.48
N ILE A 462 -1.48 8.47 19.60
CA ILE A 462 -0.49 7.38 19.77
C ILE A 462 0.90 7.97 19.50
N THR A 463 1.59 8.33 20.57
CA THR A 463 2.96 8.82 20.53
C THR A 463 3.92 7.67 20.22
N LEU A 464 4.78 7.82 19.21
CA LEU A 464 5.99 6.99 19.11
C LEU A 464 6.88 7.34 20.32
N GLU A 465 6.81 6.52 21.37
CA GLU A 465 7.47 6.81 22.66
C GLU A 465 8.99 6.65 22.61
N THR A 466 9.53 5.87 21.66
CA THR A 466 10.96 5.55 21.60
C THR A 466 11.50 5.52 20.17
N MET A 467 12.61 6.21 19.93
CA MET A 467 13.37 6.18 18.67
C MET A 467 14.83 5.82 18.95
N PHE A 468 15.40 4.89 18.18
CA PHE A 468 16.82 4.57 18.21
C PHE A 468 17.52 5.09 16.96
N ILE A 469 18.63 5.78 17.12
CA ILE A 469 19.47 6.30 16.04
C ILE A 469 20.84 5.62 16.18
N ASP A 470 21.24 4.88 15.16
CA ASP A 470 22.46 4.07 15.15
C ASP A 470 23.48 4.61 14.18
N GLU A 471 24.58 5.13 14.71
CA GLU A 471 25.75 5.65 13.99
C GLU A 471 25.46 6.77 12.97
N GLY A 472 26.52 7.45 12.51
CA GLY A 472 26.41 8.55 11.52
C GLY A 472 26.82 9.93 12.04
N PHE A 473 26.89 10.11 13.35
CA PHE A 473 27.40 11.33 14.00
C PHE A 473 28.91 11.55 13.76
N GLY A 474 29.68 10.49 13.51
CA GLY A 474 31.13 10.59 13.25
C GLY A 474 31.50 11.17 11.88
N SER A 475 30.51 11.33 10.99
CA SER A 475 30.69 11.97 9.68
C SER A 475 30.36 13.47 9.68
N LEU A 476 29.94 14.00 10.84
CA LEU A 476 29.63 15.42 11.03
C LEU A 476 30.85 16.16 11.57
N ASP A 477 31.00 17.42 11.16
CA ASP A 477 31.92 18.34 11.83
C ASP A 477 31.38 18.75 13.22
N ALA A 478 32.25 19.32 14.06
CA ALA A 478 31.94 19.64 15.45
C ALA A 478 30.78 20.64 15.61
N GLU A 479 30.67 21.62 14.71
CA GLU A 479 29.63 22.67 14.75
C GLU A 479 28.26 22.11 14.36
N THR A 480 28.23 21.29 13.32
CA THR A 480 27.02 20.58 12.87
C THR A 480 26.54 19.54 13.89
N LEU A 481 27.47 18.83 14.53
CA LEU A 481 27.16 17.87 15.60
C LEU A 481 26.50 18.56 16.81
N GLU A 482 27.00 19.73 17.22
CA GLU A 482 26.43 20.49 18.32
C GLU A 482 24.98 20.94 18.03
N THR A 483 24.73 21.40 16.81
CA THR A 483 23.40 21.86 16.37
C THR A 483 22.41 20.69 16.28
N ALA A 484 22.85 19.53 15.78
CA ALA A 484 22.03 18.32 15.73
C ALA A 484 21.66 17.82 17.13
N LEU A 485 22.61 17.80 18.07
CA LEU A 485 22.38 17.43 19.47
C LEU A 485 21.39 18.37 20.17
N GLY A 486 21.49 19.68 19.96
CA GLY A 486 20.54 20.65 20.51
C GLY A 486 19.10 20.45 20.01
N THR A 487 18.96 20.04 18.75
CA THR A 487 17.66 19.71 18.16
C THR A 487 17.06 18.44 18.76
N LEU A 488 17.89 17.41 19.02
CA LEU A 488 17.47 16.17 19.68
C LEU A 488 17.08 16.40 21.16
N ASP A 489 17.79 17.27 21.87
CA ASP A 489 17.50 17.61 23.27
C ASP A 489 16.14 18.31 23.41
N SER A 490 15.81 19.18 22.45
CA SER A 490 14.49 19.82 22.35
C SER A 490 13.37 18.78 22.19
N LEU A 491 13.62 17.66 21.49
CA LEU A 491 12.64 16.59 21.33
C LEU A 491 12.48 15.72 22.58
N ARG A 492 13.57 15.48 23.31
CA ARG A 492 13.51 14.84 24.64
C ARG A 492 12.61 15.63 25.58
N SER A 493 12.69 16.96 25.55
CA SER A 493 11.86 17.84 26.40
C SER A 493 10.35 17.70 26.15
N GLY A 494 9.95 17.23 24.96
CA GLY A 494 8.57 16.93 24.59
C GLY A 494 8.06 15.55 25.03
N GLY A 495 8.80 14.84 25.89
CA GLY A 495 8.38 13.54 26.45
C GLY A 495 8.72 12.32 25.59
N ARG A 496 9.61 12.46 24.60
CA ARG A 496 10.07 11.35 23.74
C ARG A 496 11.36 10.72 24.28
N THR A 497 11.44 9.39 24.22
CA THR A 497 12.67 8.64 24.54
C THR A 497 13.50 8.51 23.26
N ILE A 498 14.72 9.06 23.24
CA ILE A 498 15.64 8.94 22.11
C ILE A 498 16.86 8.17 22.58
N GLY A 499 17.12 7.01 21.99
CA GLY A 499 18.33 6.23 22.17
C GLY A 499 19.33 6.52 21.06
N LEU A 500 20.56 6.87 21.43
CA LEU A 500 21.64 7.16 20.48
C LEU A 500 22.75 6.13 20.64
N ILE A 501 23.25 5.60 19.53
CA ILE A 501 24.43 4.73 19.48
C ILE A 501 25.49 5.47 18.67
N SER A 502 26.64 5.75 19.28
CA SER A 502 27.74 6.45 18.63
C SER A 502 29.08 6.13 19.27
N HIS A 503 30.13 6.14 18.45
CA HIS A 503 31.54 6.07 18.85
C HIS A 503 32.19 7.46 19.03
N VAL A 504 31.44 8.56 18.90
CA VAL A 504 31.98 9.93 18.94
C VAL A 504 32.09 10.42 20.38
N ASP A 505 33.33 10.68 20.83
CA ASP A 505 33.61 11.14 22.20
C ASP A 505 32.90 12.45 22.55
N ALA A 506 32.72 13.38 21.60
CA ALA A 506 32.04 14.65 21.81
C ALA A 506 30.56 14.51 22.25
N MET A 507 29.90 13.37 21.98
CA MET A 507 28.53 13.12 22.45
C MET A 507 28.48 12.77 23.95
N ARG A 508 29.56 12.20 24.50
CA ARG A 508 29.67 11.77 25.90
C ARG A 508 29.60 12.94 26.88
N GLU A 509 30.11 14.11 26.49
CA GLU A 509 30.09 15.31 27.34
C GLU A 509 28.68 15.93 27.44
N ARG A 510 27.81 15.69 26.44
CA ARG A 510 26.48 16.30 26.36
C ARG A 510 25.37 15.40 26.91
N ILE A 511 25.56 14.08 26.85
CA ILE A 511 24.59 13.08 27.33
C ILE A 511 25.23 12.29 28.48
N PRO A 512 25.04 12.74 29.74
CA PRO A 512 25.72 12.15 30.88
C PRO A 512 25.20 10.75 31.25
N ILE A 513 23.99 10.38 30.83
CA ILE A 513 23.40 9.06 31.09
C ILE A 513 23.62 8.18 29.87
N GLY A 514 24.47 7.16 29.99
CA GLY A 514 24.83 6.31 28.85
C GLY A 514 25.23 4.90 29.26
N LEU A 515 25.06 3.96 28.32
CA LEU A 515 25.59 2.61 28.44
C LEU A 515 26.91 2.54 27.68
N ARG A 516 28.04 2.48 28.40
CA ARG A 516 29.35 2.27 27.77
C ARG A 516 29.54 0.78 27.51
N VAL A 517 29.71 0.43 26.24
CA VAL A 517 30.18 -0.90 25.84
C VAL A 517 31.70 -0.91 25.94
N VAL A 518 32.25 -1.78 26.78
CA VAL A 518 33.71 -1.98 26.92
C VAL A 518 34.05 -3.35 26.39
N VAL A 519 34.92 -3.40 25.39
CA VAL A 519 35.48 -4.66 24.88
C VAL A 519 36.62 -5.08 25.80
N GLY A 520 36.48 -6.23 26.45
CA GLY A 520 37.52 -6.85 27.26
C GLY A 520 38.63 -7.45 26.42
N ASP A 521 39.78 -7.71 27.05
CA ASP A 521 40.99 -8.21 26.38
C ASP A 521 40.83 -9.59 25.71
N ARG A 522 39.71 -10.30 25.99
CA ARG A 522 39.33 -11.59 25.40
C ARG A 522 38.31 -11.48 24.27
N GLY A 523 37.92 -10.26 23.89
CA GLY A 523 36.92 -9.98 22.84
C GLY A 523 35.46 -10.07 23.30
N ASP A 524 35.22 -10.28 24.60
CA ASP A 524 33.91 -10.15 25.22
C ASP A 524 33.53 -8.68 25.41
N SER A 525 32.25 -8.34 25.28
CA SER A 525 31.77 -6.98 25.47
C SER A 525 30.95 -6.90 26.76
N GLY A 526 31.39 -6.05 27.69
CA GLY A 526 30.68 -5.74 28.93
C GLY A 526 29.95 -4.41 28.84
N LEU A 527 28.81 -4.29 29.50
CA LEU A 527 28.09 -3.02 29.65
C LEU A 527 28.48 -2.38 30.98
N ARG A 528 28.85 -1.10 30.95
CA ARG A 528 29.01 -0.24 32.12
C ARG A 528 28.03 0.91 32.06
N THR A 529 27.25 1.08 33.12
CA THR A 529 26.45 2.27 33.39
C THR A 529 27.35 3.25 34.15
N ASP A 530 27.66 4.40 33.55
CA ASP A 530 28.24 5.55 34.26
C ASP A 530 27.13 6.57 34.56
#